data_AF-A0A2G2HI36-F1
#
_entry.id   AF-A0A2G2HI36-F1
#
_cell.length_a   1.000
_cell.length_b   1.000
_cell.length_c   1.000
_cell.angle_alpha   90.00
_cell.angle_beta   90.00
_cell.angle_gamma   90.00
#
_symmetry.space_group_name_H-M   'P 1'
#
loop_
_entity.id
_entity.type
_entity.pdbx_description
1 polymer ?
#
loop_
_entity_poly.entity_id
_entity_poly.type
_entity_poly.pdbx_seq_one_letter_code
_entity_poly.pdbx_strand_id
1 'polypeptide(L)'
;MKKILIVLSLFCTLGFSHNLIMEVLDNEDNTLTIVGAYNTGDKAAGAMIRFESLSTGAILYKKRLPYESELTISIPNEAYQIVLDGGPDHIIIEKGISPKEGFVIKSSEMQTDASSETVQLSQAMNNTNTWNNLTVVLFSMCLLLFLLAIYFSFKNTERIVNEIRKSNANIK
;
A
#
# COMPACT_ATOMS: atom_id res chain seq x y z
N MET A 1 1.55 -35.45 -12.46
CA MET A 1 0.78 -34.81 -11.36
C MET A 1 1.68 -34.28 -10.24
N LYS A 2 2.61 -35.08 -9.68
CA LYS A 2 3.50 -34.64 -8.57
C LYS A 2 4.40 -33.43 -8.87
N LYS A 3 4.89 -33.30 -10.12
CA LYS A 3 5.79 -32.20 -10.53
C LYS A 3 5.09 -30.83 -10.66
N ILE A 4 3.81 -30.82 -11.03
CA ILE A 4 2.99 -29.59 -11.13
C ILE A 4 2.64 -29.04 -9.74
N LEU A 5 2.42 -29.93 -8.76
CA LEU A 5 2.10 -29.55 -7.39
C LEU A 5 3.30 -28.88 -6.68
N ILE A 6 4.53 -29.27 -7.02
CA ILE A 6 5.76 -28.65 -6.49
C ILE A 6 5.98 -27.24 -7.05
N VAL A 7 5.71 -27.03 -8.35
CA VAL A 7 5.83 -25.71 -8.98
C VAL A 7 4.78 -24.73 -8.44
N LEU A 8 3.55 -25.21 -8.19
CA LEU A 8 2.48 -24.40 -7.61
C LEU A 8 2.75 -24.02 -6.14
N SER A 9 3.41 -24.90 -5.37
CA SER A 9 3.78 -24.63 -3.97
C SER A 9 4.86 -23.56 -3.83
N LEU A 10 5.70 -23.34 -4.86
CA LEU A 10 6.82 -22.39 -4.81
C LEU A 10 6.40 -20.94 -5.08
N PHE A 11 5.22 -20.72 -5.67
CA PHE A 11 4.69 -19.37 -5.94
C PHE A 11 4.09 -18.68 -4.71
N CYS A 12 3.78 -19.42 -3.64
CA CYS A 12 3.14 -18.86 -2.44
C CYS A 12 4.09 -18.11 -1.48
N THR A 13 5.41 -18.08 -1.73
CA THR A 13 6.38 -17.53 -0.76
C THR A 13 6.89 -16.12 -1.07
N LEU A 14 6.38 -15.44 -2.09
CA LEU A 14 6.90 -14.13 -2.55
C LEU A 14 6.05 -12.93 -2.10
N GLY A 15 5.56 -12.94 -0.86
CA GLY A 15 4.72 -11.88 -0.30
C GLY A 15 5.37 -11.16 0.87
N PHE A 16 6.57 -10.59 0.71
CA PHE A 16 7.12 -9.68 1.72
C PHE A 16 6.71 -8.24 1.36
N SER A 17 5.58 -7.81 1.90
CA SER A 17 5.17 -6.40 1.89
C SER A 17 5.96 -5.66 2.97
N HIS A 18 6.91 -4.83 2.56
CA HIS A 18 7.57 -3.87 3.45
C HIS A 18 6.56 -2.78 3.79
N ASN A 19 6.05 -2.78 5.01
CA ASN A 19 5.10 -1.76 5.45
C ASN A 19 5.90 -0.62 6.08
N LEU A 20 5.65 0.60 5.62
CA LEU A 20 6.15 1.80 6.27
C LEU A 20 5.51 1.89 7.66
N ILE A 21 6.27 2.34 8.65
CA ILE A 21 5.84 2.64 10.01
C ILE A 21 6.38 4.02 10.42
N MET A 22 5.63 4.72 11.26
CA MET A 22 5.99 6.00 11.82
C MET A 22 5.86 5.91 13.34
N GLU A 23 6.82 6.49 14.05
CA GLU A 23 6.76 6.68 15.49
C GLU A 23 6.95 8.16 15.80
N VAL A 24 6.06 8.70 16.64
CA VAL A 24 6.07 10.11 17.06
C VAL A 24 6.31 10.15 18.56
N LEU A 25 7.45 10.72 18.96
CA LEU A 25 7.90 10.83 20.34
C LEU A 25 7.76 12.29 20.80
N ASP A 26 7.12 12.49 21.96
CA ASP A 26 7.13 13.78 22.66
C ASP A 26 8.41 13.90 23.46
N ASN A 27 9.21 14.94 23.22
CA ASN A 27 10.43 15.20 23.99
C ASN A 27 10.14 16.01 25.28
N GLU A 28 8.88 16.38 25.52
CA GLU A 28 8.44 17.20 26.66
C GLU A 28 9.14 18.56 26.74
N ASP A 29 9.62 19.13 25.64
CA ASP A 29 10.30 20.44 25.60
C ASP A 29 9.74 21.35 24.48
N ASN A 30 8.50 21.10 24.07
CA ASN A 30 7.85 21.69 22.89
C ASN A 30 8.53 21.30 21.56
N THR A 31 9.35 20.25 21.56
CA THR A 31 9.77 19.55 20.36
C THR A 31 9.23 18.13 20.35
N LEU A 32 9.11 17.58 19.15
CA LEU A 32 8.81 16.18 18.94
C LEU A 32 9.87 15.56 18.04
N THR A 33 10.06 14.26 18.18
CA THR A 33 10.94 13.46 17.34
C THR A 33 10.10 12.50 16.52
N ILE A 34 10.30 12.50 15.20
CA ILE A 34 9.64 11.57 14.28
C ILE A 34 10.67 10.59 13.77
N VAL A 35 10.37 9.30 13.92
CA VAL A 35 11.16 8.20 13.38
C VAL A 35 10.35 7.48 12.32
N GLY A 36 10.91 7.37 11.11
CA GLY A 36 10.33 6.58 10.02
C GLY A 36 11.13 5.30 9.79
N ALA A 37 10.46 4.16 9.75
CA ALA A 37 11.11 2.87 9.47
C ALA A 37 10.20 1.98 8.63
N TYR A 38 10.74 0.87 8.14
CA TYR A 38 9.94 -0.22 7.61
C TYR A 38 9.82 -1.34 8.65
N ASN A 39 8.74 -2.10 8.62
CA ASN A 39 8.55 -3.27 9.48
C ASN A 39 9.64 -4.36 9.34
N THR A 40 10.48 -4.29 8.30
CA THR A 40 11.67 -5.14 8.11
C THR A 40 12.93 -4.64 8.83
N GLY A 41 12.86 -3.45 9.46
CA GLY A 41 13.99 -2.80 10.13
C GLY A 41 14.80 -1.88 9.20
N ASP A 42 14.40 -1.74 7.95
CA ASP A 42 15.04 -0.82 7.00
C ASP A 42 14.69 0.64 7.32
N LYS A 43 15.64 1.54 7.06
CA LYS A 43 15.49 2.99 7.25
C LYS A 43 14.59 3.60 6.18
N ALA A 44 13.67 4.50 6.56
CA ALA A 44 12.81 5.24 5.63
C ALA A 44 13.46 6.53 5.09
N ALA A 45 14.75 6.47 4.76
CA ALA A 45 15.52 7.64 4.35
C ALA A 45 14.94 8.23 3.05
N GLY A 46 14.73 9.56 3.05
CA GLY A 46 14.16 10.27 1.90
C GLY A 46 12.63 10.32 1.84
N ALA A 47 11.91 9.59 2.70
CA ALA A 47 10.47 9.77 2.85
C ALA A 47 10.13 11.19 3.28
N MET A 48 9.01 11.73 2.80
CA MET A 48 8.60 13.11 3.02
C MET A 48 7.70 13.22 4.25
N ILE A 49 8.12 14.00 5.25
CA ILE A 49 7.27 14.40 6.37
C ILE A 49 6.60 15.72 6.03
N ARG A 50 5.29 15.81 6.27
CA ARG A 50 4.49 17.02 6.15
C ARG A 50 3.60 17.19 7.36
N PHE A 51 3.53 18.39 7.92
CA PHE A 51 2.54 18.74 8.93
C PHE A 51 1.42 19.51 8.27
N GLU A 52 0.20 19.04 8.40
CA GLU A 52 -0.98 19.67 7.81
C GLU A 52 -1.88 20.20 8.92
N SER A 53 -2.25 21.47 8.83
CA SER A 53 -3.17 22.13 9.76
C SER A 53 -4.55 21.47 9.71
N LEU A 54 -5.12 21.09 10.85
CA LEU A 54 -6.48 20.53 10.92
C LEU A 54 -7.57 21.59 10.68
N SER A 55 -7.23 22.87 10.89
CA SER A 55 -8.14 24.02 10.75
C SER A 55 -8.18 24.54 9.31
N THR A 56 -7.03 24.62 8.65
CA THR A 56 -6.90 25.24 7.31
C THR A 56 -6.52 24.26 6.21
N GLY A 57 -6.05 23.06 6.56
CA GLY A 57 -5.42 22.12 5.64
C GLY A 57 -4.00 22.51 5.20
N ALA A 58 -3.54 23.72 5.51
CA ALA A 58 -2.26 24.23 5.03
C ALA A 58 -1.07 23.40 5.53
N ILE A 59 -0.04 23.28 4.70
CA ILE A 59 1.21 22.63 5.06
C ILE A 59 2.02 23.57 5.97
N LEU A 60 2.07 23.25 7.26
CA LEU A 60 2.83 23.99 8.28
C LEU A 60 4.32 23.68 8.23
N TYR A 61 4.66 22.44 7.85
CA TYR A 61 6.04 21.97 7.77
C TYR A 61 6.19 20.94 6.66
N LYS A 62 7.34 20.92 5.98
CA LYS A 62 7.67 19.92 4.95
C LYS A 62 9.17 19.67 4.90
N LYS A 63 9.58 18.41 5.13
CA LYS A 63 11.00 18.01 5.02
C LYS A 63 11.12 16.52 4.73
N ARG A 64 12.15 16.13 3.98
CA ARG A 64 12.52 14.72 3.81
C ARG A 64 13.30 14.20 5.02
N LEU A 65 13.04 12.95 5.38
CA LEU A 65 13.81 12.23 6.39
C LEU A 65 15.29 12.15 5.97
N PRO A 66 16.23 12.46 6.89
CA PRO A 66 17.65 12.29 6.65
C PRO A 66 18.02 10.80 6.59
N TYR A 67 19.30 10.50 6.35
CA TYR A 67 19.78 9.12 6.31
C TYR A 67 19.46 8.32 7.58
N GLU A 68 19.49 8.97 8.75
CA GLU A 68 19.14 8.34 10.03
C GLU A 68 17.63 8.06 10.19
N SER A 69 16.79 8.59 9.29
CA SER A 69 15.32 8.46 9.32
C SER A 69 14.67 8.98 10.60
N GLU A 70 15.36 9.89 11.27
CA GLU A 70 14.94 10.57 12.49
C GLU A 70 15.00 12.08 12.29
N LEU A 71 14.01 12.79 12.79
CA LEU A 71 13.96 14.24 12.71
C LEU A 71 13.26 14.84 13.94
N THR A 72 13.95 15.76 14.61
CA THR A 72 13.40 16.56 15.70
C THR A 72 12.89 17.90 15.16
N ILE A 73 11.64 18.24 15.50
CA ILE A 73 10.93 19.43 15.00
C ILE A 73 10.20 20.08 16.16
N SER A 74 10.14 21.42 16.19
CA SER A 74 9.30 22.16 17.14
C SER A 74 7.81 21.93 16.87
N ILE A 75 7.04 21.73 17.94
CA ILE A 75 5.60 21.51 17.88
C ILE A 75 4.89 22.80 17.40
N PRO A 76 4.08 22.75 16.32
CA PRO A 76 3.29 23.89 15.90
C PRO A 76 2.25 24.32 16.95
N ASN A 77 1.96 25.63 17.00
CA ASN A 77 0.96 26.22 17.91
C ASN A 77 -0.50 26.01 17.49
N GLU A 78 -0.73 25.37 16.35
CA GLU A 78 -2.04 25.08 15.79
C GLU A 78 -2.23 23.56 15.70
N ALA A 79 -3.47 23.08 15.82
CA ALA A 79 -3.77 21.65 15.70
C ALA A 79 -3.43 21.12 14.29
N TYR A 80 -2.72 20.00 14.21
CA TYR A 80 -2.17 19.47 12.97
C TYR A 80 -2.20 17.93 12.94
N GLN A 81 -2.05 17.38 11.74
CA GLN A 81 -1.74 15.98 11.51
C GLN A 81 -0.34 15.83 10.90
N ILE A 82 0.31 14.72 11.20
CA ILE A 82 1.62 14.36 10.68
C ILE A 82 1.40 13.36 9.56
N VAL A 83 1.91 13.68 8.37
CA VAL A 83 1.84 12.83 7.18
C VAL A 83 3.25 12.40 6.83
N LEU A 84 3.50 11.09 6.82
CA LEU A 84 4.72 10.49 6.30
C LEU A 84 4.42 9.84 4.95
N ASP A 85 5.06 10.36 3.91
CA ASP A 85 4.91 9.94 2.53
C ASP A 85 6.22 9.27 2.04
N GLY A 86 6.21 7.94 2.05
CA GLY A 86 7.29 7.09 1.54
C GLY A 86 7.19 6.81 0.04
N GLY A 87 6.26 7.43 -0.68
CA GLY A 87 5.96 7.15 -2.09
C GLY A 87 4.58 6.52 -2.31
N PRO A 88 4.26 6.15 -3.56
CA PRO A 88 2.97 5.55 -3.90
C PRO A 88 2.65 4.36 -2.99
N ASP A 89 1.43 4.35 -2.44
CA ASP A 89 0.91 3.35 -1.50
C ASP A 89 1.59 3.27 -0.12
N HIS A 90 2.49 4.20 0.23
CA HIS A 90 3.18 4.24 1.53
C HIS A 90 2.97 5.59 2.23
N ILE A 91 1.71 5.94 2.48
CA ILE A 91 1.31 7.17 3.18
C ILE A 91 0.71 6.82 4.54
N ILE A 92 1.33 7.33 5.61
CA ILE A 92 0.86 7.15 6.98
C ILE A 92 0.46 8.51 7.54
N ILE A 93 -0.64 8.53 8.29
CA ILE A 93 -1.16 9.74 8.91
C ILE A 93 -1.36 9.47 10.39
N GLU A 94 -0.75 10.30 11.22
CA GLU A 94 -0.96 10.29 12.66
C GLU A 94 -1.36 11.66 13.19
N LYS A 95 -1.98 11.65 14.36
CA LYS A 95 -2.41 12.87 15.05
C LYS A 95 -1.18 13.58 15.64
N GLY A 96 -1.08 14.89 15.42
CA GLY A 96 -0.04 15.71 16.03
C GLY A 96 -0.18 15.81 17.56
N ILE A 97 0.96 15.99 18.22
CA ILE A 97 1.03 16.21 19.68
C ILE A 97 0.79 17.70 19.96
N SER A 98 0.06 17.99 21.05
CA SER A 98 -0.19 19.36 21.50
C SER A 98 1.04 19.98 22.18
N PRO A 99 1.33 21.26 21.96
CA PRO A 99 2.36 21.95 22.75
C PRO A 99 1.90 22.08 24.21
N LYS A 100 2.85 22.26 25.14
CA LYS A 100 2.55 22.37 26.59
C LYS A 100 1.60 23.53 26.92
N GLU A 101 1.65 24.59 26.12
CA GLU A 101 0.81 25.79 26.26
C GLU A 101 -0.60 25.62 25.66
N GLY A 102 -0.88 24.47 25.03
CA GLY A 102 -2.13 24.20 24.33
C GLY A 102 -2.20 24.85 22.94
N PHE A 103 -3.14 24.41 22.11
CA PHE A 103 -3.33 25.00 20.78
C PHE A 103 -4.00 26.37 20.89
N VAL A 104 -3.48 27.33 20.12
CA VAL A 104 -4.10 28.64 20.00
C VAL A 104 -5.36 28.50 19.16
N ILE A 105 -6.54 28.56 19.78
CA ILE A 105 -7.82 28.60 19.07
C ILE A 105 -7.94 29.97 18.39
N LYS A 106 -7.60 30.06 17.11
CA LYS A 106 -8.01 31.18 16.27
C LYS A 106 -9.48 30.99 15.90
N SER A 107 -10.36 31.67 16.61
CA SER A 107 -11.77 31.79 16.24
C SER A 107 -11.88 32.56 14.92
N SER A 108 -12.27 31.84 13.85
CA SER A 108 -12.98 32.32 12.65
C SER A 108 -12.58 33.70 12.09
N GLU A 109 -11.88 33.69 10.96
CA GLU A 109 -12.23 34.60 9.85
C GLU A 109 -12.37 33.75 8.58
N MET A 110 -13.61 33.36 8.32
CA MET A 110 -14.10 33.06 6.97
C MET A 110 -14.14 34.39 6.21
N GLN A 111 -13.14 34.65 5.37
CA GLN A 111 -13.28 35.60 4.27
C GLN A 111 -13.12 34.85 2.94
N THR A 112 -14.26 34.79 2.26
CA THR A 112 -14.42 34.61 0.83
C THR A 112 -13.41 35.45 0.06
N ASP A 113 -12.61 34.83 -0.81
CA ASP A 113 -12.43 35.28 -2.19
C ASP A 113 -11.79 34.18 -3.03
N ALA A 114 -12.19 34.13 -4.29
CA ALA A 114 -12.06 33.02 -5.21
C ALA A 114 -10.60 32.68 -5.59
N SER A 115 -10.42 31.42 -5.99
CA SER A 115 -9.25 30.81 -6.67
C SER A 115 -7.96 30.57 -5.87
N SER A 116 -7.89 29.40 -5.22
CA SER A 116 -6.83 28.41 -5.46
C SER A 116 -7.06 27.18 -4.59
N GLU A 117 -7.20 26.03 -5.26
CA GLU A 117 -7.04 24.65 -4.77
C GLU A 117 -7.58 24.35 -3.36
N THR A 118 -8.69 23.63 -3.33
CA THR A 118 -9.18 22.92 -2.14
C THR A 118 -8.03 22.11 -1.53
N VAL A 119 -7.45 22.61 -0.44
CA VAL A 119 -6.44 21.90 0.33
C VAL A 119 -7.13 20.73 1.02
N GLN A 120 -7.25 19.64 0.27
CA GLN A 120 -7.70 18.37 0.80
C GLN A 120 -6.63 17.91 1.78
N LEU A 121 -6.98 17.81 3.07
CA LEU A 121 -6.19 17.06 4.04
C LEU A 121 -5.79 15.74 3.38
N SER A 122 -4.53 15.34 3.54
CA SER A 122 -4.11 14.01 3.15
C SER A 122 -5.05 13.04 3.86
N GLN A 123 -5.79 12.25 3.09
CA GLN A 123 -6.58 11.15 3.62
C GLN A 123 -5.66 9.95 3.69
N ALA A 124 -5.77 9.16 4.77
CA ALA A 124 -5.02 7.91 4.89
C ALA A 124 -5.37 7.06 3.65
N MET A 125 -4.38 6.82 2.80
CA MET A 125 -4.59 6.11 1.56
C MET A 125 -4.81 4.64 1.90
N ASN A 126 -6.08 4.26 2.10
CA ASN A 126 -6.49 2.86 2.20
C ASN A 126 -6.51 2.25 0.79
N ASN A 127 -5.37 2.30 0.09
CA ASN A 127 -5.16 1.50 -1.10
C ASN A 127 -4.80 0.10 -0.63
N THR A 128 -5.81 -0.64 -0.21
CA THR A 128 -5.70 -2.08 -0.23
C THR A 128 -5.61 -2.45 -1.72
N ASN A 129 -4.39 -2.50 -2.29
CA ASN A 129 -4.05 -3.24 -3.52
C ASN A 129 -4.27 -4.76 -3.34
N THR A 130 -5.26 -5.11 -2.52
CA THR A 130 -5.82 -6.42 -2.37
C THR A 130 -6.75 -6.59 -3.56
N TRP A 131 -6.39 -7.51 -4.45
CA TRP A 131 -7.30 -8.00 -5.47
C TRP A 131 -8.62 -8.34 -4.79
N ASN A 132 -9.73 -7.78 -5.28
CA ASN A 132 -11.05 -8.10 -4.74
C ASN A 132 -11.21 -9.63 -4.72
N ASN A 133 -11.65 -10.19 -3.59
CA ASN A 133 -11.87 -11.62 -3.44
C ASN A 133 -12.70 -12.20 -4.60
N LEU A 134 -13.67 -11.44 -5.11
CA LEU A 134 -14.44 -11.83 -6.30
C LEU A 134 -13.57 -11.95 -7.55
N THR A 135 -12.67 -10.99 -7.79
CA THR A 135 -11.74 -11.02 -8.91
C THR A 135 -10.77 -12.20 -8.79
N VAL A 136 -10.25 -12.49 -7.59
CA VAL A 136 -9.37 -13.65 -7.35
C VAL A 136 -10.10 -14.97 -7.61
N VAL A 137 -11.35 -15.09 -7.15
CA VAL A 137 -12.19 -16.29 -7.39
C VAL A 137 -12.49 -16.47 -8.87
N LEU A 138 -12.84 -15.40 -9.59
CA LEU A 138 -13.10 -15.46 -11.03
C LEU A 138 -11.86 -15.84 -11.84
N PHE A 139 -10.70 -15.28 -11.50
CA PHE A 139 -9.44 -15.55 -12.20
C PHE A 139 -8.97 -17.00 -11.97
N SER A 140 -9.10 -17.50 -10.74
CA SER A 140 -8.77 -18.90 -10.42
C SER A 140 -9.74 -19.91 -11.08
N MET A 141 -11.04 -19.60 -11.11
CA MET A 141 -12.03 -20.41 -11.83
C MET A 141 -11.73 -20.45 -13.34
N CYS A 142 -11.40 -19.31 -13.94
CA CYS A 142 -11.04 -19.24 -15.36
C CYS A 142 -9.81 -20.08 -15.68
N LEU A 143 -8.76 -19.99 -14.87
CA LEU A 143 -7.55 -20.79 -15.01
C LEU A 143 -7.84 -22.30 -14.90
N LEU A 144 -8.68 -22.70 -13.95
CA LEU A 144 -9.07 -24.10 -13.77
C LEU A 144 -9.82 -24.64 -15.00
N LEU A 145 -10.79 -23.90 -15.52
CA LEU A 145 -11.53 -24.26 -16.72
C LEU A 145 -10.62 -24.37 -17.95
N PHE A 146 -9.66 -23.46 -18.08
CA PHE A 146 -8.69 -23.49 -19.16
C PHE A 146 -7.81 -24.76 -19.12
N LEU A 147 -7.33 -25.14 -17.93
CA LEU A 147 -6.57 -26.38 -17.75
C LEU A 147 -7.40 -27.64 -18.05
N LEU A 148 -8.68 -27.65 -17.64
CA LEU A 148 -9.60 -28.73 -17.95
C LEU A 148 -9.86 -28.85 -19.46
N ALA A 149 -10.04 -27.72 -20.15
CA ALA A 149 -10.24 -27.70 -21.60
C ALA A 149 -9.03 -28.30 -22.33
N ILE A 150 -7.81 -27.90 -21.94
CA ILE A 150 -6.57 -28.48 -22.49
C ILE A 150 -6.52 -30.00 -22.21
N TYR A 151 -6.80 -30.42 -20.98
CA TYR A 151 -6.79 -31.83 -20.60
C TYR A 151 -7.78 -32.67 -21.42
N PHE A 152 -9.04 -32.23 -21.55
CA PHE A 152 -10.03 -32.93 -22.36
C PHE A 152 -9.67 -32.92 -23.84
N SER A 153 -9.10 -31.82 -24.36
CA SER A 153 -8.60 -31.76 -25.72
C SER A 153 -7.56 -32.85 -25.99
N PHE A 154 -6.54 -32.96 -25.14
CA PHE A 154 -5.51 -34.00 -25.28
C PHE A 154 -6.10 -35.41 -25.25
N LYS A 155 -6.98 -35.70 -24.28
CA LYS A 155 -7.61 -37.02 -24.15
C LYS A 155 -8.47 -37.38 -25.37
N ASN A 156 -9.17 -36.39 -25.92
CA ASN A 156 -10.00 -36.60 -27.11
C ASN A 156 -9.14 -36.82 -28.35
N THR A 157 -8.05 -36.06 -28.50
CA THR A 157 -7.07 -36.23 -29.58
C THR A 157 -6.45 -37.63 -29.54
N GLU A 158 -6.00 -38.12 -28.38
CA GLU A 158 -5.44 -39.47 -28.26
C GLU A 158 -6.45 -40.55 -28.65
N ARG A 159 -7.73 -40.39 -28.28
CA ARG A 159 -8.79 -41.33 -28.63
C ARG A 159 -8.99 -41.40 -30.15
N ILE A 160 -9.11 -40.25 -30.81
CA ILE A 160 -9.31 -40.18 -32.27
C ILE A 160 -8.12 -40.79 -33.02
N VAL A 161 -6.88 -40.46 -32.61
CA VAL A 161 -5.67 -41.00 -33.23
C VAL A 161 -5.59 -42.53 -33.08
N ASN A 162 -5.97 -43.07 -31.92
CA ASN A 162 -6.00 -44.51 -31.69
C ASN A 162 -7.09 -45.21 -32.52
N GLU A 163 -8.27 -44.61 -32.70
CA GLU A 163 -9.34 -45.15 -33.55
C GLU A 163 -8.91 -45.17 -35.03
N ILE A 164 -8.28 -44.10 -35.53
CA ILE A 164 -7.71 -44.05 -36.89
C ILE A 164 -6.64 -45.13 -37.07
N ARG A 165 -5.74 -45.31 -36.09
CA ARG A 165 -4.68 -46.33 -36.16
C ARG A 165 -5.25 -47.74 -36.20
N LYS A 166 -6.30 -48.04 -35.42
CA LYS A 166 -6.98 -49.34 -35.43
C LYS A 166 -7.71 -49.59 -36.76
N SER A 167 -8.41 -48.59 -37.29
CA SER A 167 -9.09 -48.69 -38.58
C SER A 167 -8.09 -48.98 -39.71
N ASN A 168 -6.97 -48.27 -39.76
CA ASN A 168 -5.92 -48.50 -40.76
C ASN A 168 -5.21 -49.86 -40.62
N ALA A 169 -5.13 -50.40 -39.40
CA ALA A 169 -4.56 -51.73 -39.17
C ALA A 169 -5.48 -52.88 -39.61
N ASN A 170 -6.80 -52.66 -39.65
CA ASN A 170 -7.79 -53.65 -40.07
C ASN A 170 -8.02 -53.69 -41.60
N ILE A 171 -7.44 -52.75 -42.36
CA ILE A 171 -7.57 -52.64 -43.82
C ILE A 171 -6.39 -53.32 -44.56
N LYS A 172 -5.43 -53.88 -43.81
CA LYS A 172 -4.20 -54.50 -44.34
C LYS A 172 -4.19 -56.01 -44.07
#